data_AF-A0A352VPN4-F1
#
_entry.id   AF-A0A352VPN4-F1
#
_cell.length_a   1.000
_cell.length_b   1.000
_cell.length_c   1.000
_cell.angle_alpha   90.00
_cell.angle_beta   90.00
_cell.angle_gamma   90.00
#
_symmetry.space_group_name_H-M   'P 1'
#
loop_
_entity.id
_entity.type
_entity.pdbx_description
1 polymer ?
#
loop_
_entity_poly.entity_id
_entity_poly.type
_entity_poly.pdbx_seq_one_letter_code
_entity_poly.pdbx_strand_id
1 'polypeptide(L)'
;MVNVRFFPSTGLFEAFLLPFFRERRSAGRGGAIWSPLPLADAEFEHSWGRHHPDWALRWSQMIGDFNVAVAHFGGTNRQPRFEVTSDPSGEAESLTPHYDQIDQTSLTAQWTHDAWLVKLDAVRRASQVESFVALVGGIEFAFATYLSVFAEYLYDGRGSGATTSMEHDVFAGTRLLTQDWTISSRVFVDRRNSNLVLSTTASRRIGDTAAAELDGRWFRGDSSEEPSRANRLDSYLALKLTYFF
;
A
#
# COMPACT_ATOMS: atom_id res chain seq x y z
N MET A 1 -6.31 -0.08 -22.95
CA MET A 1 -6.91 -1.11 -22.06
C MET A 1 -8.28 -1.43 -22.62
N VAL A 2 -8.61 -2.71 -22.74
CA VAL A 2 -9.96 -3.21 -23.04
C VAL A 2 -10.48 -3.90 -21.79
N ASN A 3 -11.75 -3.69 -21.47
CA ASN A 3 -12.40 -4.22 -20.28
C ASN A 3 -13.75 -4.82 -20.67
N VAL A 4 -14.05 -6.00 -20.13
CA VAL A 4 -15.35 -6.67 -20.27
C VAL A 4 -15.87 -6.98 -18.87
N ARG A 5 -17.17 -6.76 -18.67
CA ARG A 5 -17.87 -7.05 -17.41
C ARG A 5 -19.07 -7.93 -17.67
N PHE A 6 -19.23 -8.97 -16.87
CA PHE A 6 -20.33 -9.91 -16.93
C PHE A 6 -20.96 -10.06 -15.55
N PHE A 7 -22.29 -9.94 -15.48
CA PHE A 7 -23.05 -9.84 -14.23
C PHE A 7 -24.08 -10.99 -14.07
N PRO A 8 -23.64 -12.25 -13.91
CA PRO A 8 -24.53 -13.36 -13.56
C PRO A 8 -25.00 -13.26 -12.10
N SER A 9 -25.98 -14.09 -11.73
CA SER A 9 -26.44 -14.21 -10.34
C SER A 9 -25.36 -14.71 -9.36
N THR A 10 -24.27 -15.27 -9.88
CA THR A 10 -23.13 -15.81 -9.11
C THR A 10 -22.00 -14.79 -8.89
N GLY A 11 -22.26 -13.51 -9.10
CA GLY A 11 -21.30 -12.42 -8.87
C GLY A 11 -20.85 -11.70 -10.13
N LEU A 12 -19.99 -10.70 -9.97
CA LEU A 12 -19.40 -9.90 -11.05
C LEU A 12 -18.11 -10.56 -11.54
N PHE A 13 -18.02 -10.82 -12.83
CA PHE A 13 -16.78 -11.19 -13.52
C PHE A 13 -16.27 -10.01 -14.35
N GLU A 14 -15.01 -9.66 -14.18
CA GLU A 14 -14.31 -8.65 -14.96
C GLU A 14 -13.09 -9.26 -15.64
N ALA A 15 -12.91 -8.94 -16.92
CA ALA A 15 -11.72 -9.30 -17.68
C ALA A 15 -11.08 -8.02 -18.25
N PHE A 16 -9.76 -7.97 -18.21
CA PHE A 16 -8.95 -6.85 -18.67
C PHE A 16 -7.89 -7.34 -19.64
N LEU A 17 -7.74 -6.62 -20.75
CA LEU A 17 -6.65 -6.78 -21.70
C LEU A 17 -5.87 -5.46 -21.81
N LEU A 18 -4.55 -5.57 -21.70
CA LEU A 18 -3.63 -4.45 -21.58
C LEU A 18 -2.58 -4.57 -22.69
N PRO A 19 -2.87 -4.07 -23.90
CA PRO A 19 -2.04 -4.31 -25.08
C PRO A 19 -0.71 -3.56 -25.08
N PHE A 20 -0.56 -2.55 -24.22
CA PHE A 20 0.66 -1.75 -24.13
C PHE A 20 0.98 -1.46 -22.66
N PHE A 21 2.23 -1.71 -22.29
CA PHE A 21 2.76 -1.35 -21.00
C PHE A 21 3.14 0.13 -20.96
N ARG A 22 2.87 0.77 -19.83
CA ARG A 22 3.31 2.13 -19.54
C ARG A 22 4.31 2.08 -18.40
N GLU A 23 5.54 2.43 -18.72
CA GLU A 23 6.62 2.53 -17.74
C GLU A 23 6.28 3.52 -16.62
N ARG A 24 6.73 3.17 -15.42
CA ARG A 24 6.67 4.06 -14.27
C ARG A 24 7.61 5.24 -14.52
N ARG A 25 7.04 6.44 -14.65
CA ARG A 25 7.83 7.67 -14.72
C ARG A 25 8.46 7.93 -13.36
N SER A 26 9.77 7.74 -13.26
CA SER A 26 10.56 8.25 -12.15
C SER A 26 11.05 9.64 -12.55
N ALA A 27 10.53 10.69 -11.91
CA ALA A 27 11.09 12.02 -12.14
C ALA A 27 12.51 12.05 -11.55
N GLY A 28 13.53 12.33 -12.38
CA GLY A 28 14.85 12.72 -11.89
C GLY A 28 14.74 13.93 -10.96
N ARG A 29 15.73 14.11 -10.05
CA ARG A 29 15.79 15.13 -8.97
C ARG A 29 14.39 15.53 -8.45
N GLY A 30 13.75 14.61 -7.72
CA GLY A 30 12.49 14.88 -6.99
C GLY A 30 11.35 13.87 -7.19
N GLY A 31 11.55 12.81 -7.98
CA GLY A 31 10.58 11.72 -8.11
C GLY A 31 10.68 10.65 -7.02
N ALA A 32 9.71 9.73 -7.02
CA ALA A 32 9.43 8.73 -5.98
C ALA A 32 10.58 7.75 -5.62
N ILE A 33 11.75 7.88 -6.23
CA ILE A 33 13.00 7.23 -5.83
C ILE A 33 14.07 8.32 -5.85
N TRP A 34 14.59 8.69 -4.68
CA TRP A 34 15.78 9.50 -4.59
C TRP A 34 16.98 8.57 -4.81
N SER A 35 17.55 8.61 -6.02
CA SER A 35 18.85 8.00 -6.31
C SER A 35 19.81 9.09 -6.79
N PRO A 36 21.08 9.10 -6.34
CA PRO A 36 22.10 9.97 -6.90
C PRO A 36 22.51 9.57 -8.33
N LEU A 37 22.16 8.35 -8.77
CA LEU A 37 22.47 7.82 -10.10
C LEU A 37 21.38 8.17 -11.12
N PRO A 38 21.74 8.50 -12.37
CA PRO A 38 20.78 8.65 -13.46
C PRO A 38 20.07 7.31 -13.76
N LEU A 39 18.86 7.39 -14.34
CA LEU A 39 18.14 6.23 -14.83
C LEU A 39 18.45 6.00 -16.32
N ALA A 40 18.81 4.76 -16.66
CA ALA A 40 18.96 4.31 -18.04
C ALA A 40 17.59 3.93 -18.66
N ASP A 41 17.60 3.54 -19.93
CA ASP A 41 16.41 3.00 -20.61
C ASP A 41 15.92 1.73 -19.92
N ALA A 42 14.61 1.51 -19.92
CA ALA A 42 14.01 0.36 -19.29
C ALA A 42 14.21 -0.93 -20.11
N GLU A 43 14.47 -2.02 -19.40
CA GLU A 43 14.53 -3.36 -19.94
C GLU A 43 13.30 -4.16 -19.53
N PHE A 44 12.95 -5.15 -20.36
CA PHE A 44 11.76 -5.97 -20.19
C PHE A 44 12.15 -7.44 -20.32
N GLU A 45 11.64 -8.28 -19.41
CA GLU A 45 11.86 -9.73 -19.49
C GLU A 45 11.29 -10.32 -20.79
N HIS A 46 10.14 -9.82 -21.25
CA HIS A 46 9.53 -10.29 -22.48
C HIS A 46 10.12 -9.59 -23.71
N SER A 47 10.45 -10.36 -24.76
CA SER A 47 11.07 -9.86 -26.00
C SER A 47 10.27 -8.78 -26.74
N TRP A 48 8.95 -8.76 -26.59
CA TRP A 48 8.08 -7.72 -27.18
C TRP A 48 8.08 -6.41 -26.38
N GLY A 49 8.84 -6.35 -25.28
CA GLY A 49 8.96 -5.18 -24.42
C GLY A 49 7.61 -4.61 -24.01
N ARG A 50 7.49 -3.29 -24.14
CA ARG A 50 6.24 -2.56 -23.85
C ARG A 50 5.01 -2.96 -24.70
N HIS A 51 5.20 -3.75 -25.76
CA HIS A 51 4.12 -4.21 -26.63
C HIS A 51 3.60 -5.60 -26.24
N HIS A 52 4.12 -6.19 -25.16
CA HIS A 52 3.57 -7.43 -24.61
C HIS A 52 2.14 -7.20 -24.08
N PRO A 53 1.15 -8.00 -24.51
CA PRO A 53 -0.21 -7.89 -24.00
C PRO A 53 -0.32 -8.56 -22.61
N ASP A 54 -0.65 -7.77 -21.59
CA ASP A 54 -0.96 -8.29 -20.26
C ASP A 54 -2.47 -8.50 -20.09
N TRP A 55 -2.86 -9.29 -19.09
CA TRP A 55 -4.28 -9.56 -18.81
C TRP A 55 -4.58 -9.65 -17.31
N ALA A 56 -5.85 -9.45 -16.97
CA ALA A 56 -6.33 -9.70 -15.63
C ALA A 56 -7.76 -10.25 -15.64
N LEU A 57 -8.04 -11.15 -14.71
CA LEU A 57 -9.39 -11.63 -14.42
C LEU A 57 -9.73 -11.32 -12.97
N ARG A 58 -10.98 -10.94 -12.71
CA ARG A 58 -11.49 -10.71 -11.37
C ARG A 58 -12.89 -11.28 -11.27
N TRP A 59 -13.15 -11.95 -10.15
CA TRP A 59 -14.49 -12.30 -9.71
C TRP A 59 -14.75 -11.63 -8.36
N SER A 60 -15.94 -11.09 -8.17
CA SER A 60 -16.37 -10.56 -6.87
C SER A 60 -17.84 -10.81 -6.61
N GLN A 61 -18.20 -11.10 -5.37
CA GLN A 61 -19.59 -11.34 -4.98
C GLN A 61 -19.85 -10.85 -3.56
N MET A 62 -21.06 -10.33 -3.35
CA MET A 62 -21.61 -10.07 -2.03
C MET A 62 -22.57 -11.21 -1.65
N ILE A 63 -22.33 -11.85 -0.51
CA ILE A 63 -23.09 -12.98 0.02
C ILE A 63 -23.53 -12.62 1.44
N GLY A 64 -24.73 -12.07 1.58
CA GLY A 64 -25.16 -11.47 2.85
C GLY A 64 -24.20 -10.37 3.27
N ASP A 65 -23.61 -10.54 4.45
CA ASP A 65 -22.65 -9.59 5.05
C ASP A 65 -21.20 -9.78 4.59
N PHE A 66 -20.94 -10.79 3.77
CA PHE A 66 -19.63 -11.05 3.20
C PHE A 66 -19.48 -10.42 1.83
N ASN A 67 -18.38 -9.70 1.61
CA ASN A 67 -17.92 -9.27 0.31
C ASN A 67 -16.60 -9.95 0.02
N VAL A 68 -16.53 -10.75 -1.04
CA VAL A 68 -15.34 -11.51 -1.42
C VAL A 68 -14.99 -11.22 -2.85
N ALA A 69 -13.70 -11.11 -3.13
CA ALA A 69 -13.19 -11.01 -4.48
C ALA A 69 -11.88 -11.78 -4.64
N VAL A 70 -11.74 -12.44 -5.79
CA VAL A 70 -10.50 -13.09 -6.22
C VAL A 70 -10.09 -12.47 -7.54
N ALA A 71 -8.81 -12.15 -7.70
CA ALA A 71 -8.28 -11.68 -8.96
C ALA A 71 -6.99 -12.41 -9.32
N HIS A 72 -6.70 -12.47 -10.61
CA HIS A 72 -5.45 -12.96 -11.13
C HIS A 72 -4.96 -12.01 -12.23
N PHE A 73 -3.69 -11.63 -12.16
CA PHE A 73 -3.00 -10.81 -13.15
C PHE A 73 -1.81 -11.60 -13.70
N GLY A 74 -1.74 -11.69 -15.02
CA GLY A 74 -0.60 -12.27 -15.74
C GLY A 74 -0.03 -11.23 -16.70
N GLY A 75 1.25 -10.89 -16.53
CA GLY A 75 1.95 -9.98 -17.43
C GLY A 75 3.04 -9.16 -16.75
N THR A 76 3.35 -8.01 -17.32
CA THR A 76 4.48 -7.17 -16.93
C THR A 76 4.29 -6.53 -15.55
N ASN A 77 5.27 -6.72 -14.66
CA ASN A 77 5.30 -6.14 -13.32
C ASN A 77 5.32 -4.61 -13.41
N ARG A 78 4.55 -3.92 -12.57
CA ARG A 78 4.50 -2.43 -12.55
C ARG A 78 5.49 -1.83 -11.55
N GLN A 79 6.20 -2.67 -10.82
CA GLN A 79 7.26 -2.31 -9.89
C GLN A 79 8.57 -2.88 -10.45
N PRO A 80 9.36 -2.08 -11.20
CA PRO A 80 10.61 -2.58 -11.75
C PRO A 80 11.60 -2.85 -10.63
N ARG A 81 12.44 -3.87 -10.83
CA ARG A 81 13.71 -4.01 -10.12
C ARG A 81 14.72 -3.03 -10.74
N PHE A 82 15.65 -2.54 -9.94
CA PHE A 82 16.70 -1.65 -10.42
C PHE A 82 18.02 -2.40 -10.42
N GLU A 83 18.66 -2.44 -11.57
CA GLU A 83 19.98 -3.03 -11.75
C GLU A 83 21.02 -1.92 -11.86
N VAL A 84 22.14 -2.06 -11.15
CA VAL A 84 23.24 -1.10 -11.22
C VAL A 84 24.07 -1.40 -12.45
N THR A 85 24.15 -0.43 -13.36
CA THR A 85 25.08 -0.48 -14.49
C THR A 85 26.34 0.26 -14.09
N SER A 86 27.48 -0.44 -14.18
CA SER A 86 28.80 0.11 -13.88
C SER A 86 29.54 0.51 -15.14
N ASP A 87 30.36 1.55 -15.03
CA ASP A 87 31.28 1.97 -16.10
C ASP A 87 32.46 0.97 -16.25
N PRO A 88 33.33 1.11 -17.27
CA PRO A 88 34.50 0.25 -17.44
C PRO A 88 35.52 0.29 -16.29
N SER A 89 35.44 1.28 -15.40
CA SER A 89 36.27 1.38 -14.19
C SER A 89 35.66 0.68 -12.97
N GLY A 90 34.41 0.23 -13.07
CA GLY A 90 33.66 -0.47 -12.02
C GLY A 90 32.81 0.45 -11.14
N GLU A 91 32.83 1.75 -11.39
CA GLU A 91 32.02 2.73 -10.64
C GLU A 91 30.57 2.69 -11.13
N ALA A 92 29.61 2.87 -10.21
CA ALA A 92 28.19 2.86 -10.56
C ALA A 92 27.85 4.08 -11.44
N GLU A 93 27.42 3.83 -12.67
CA GLU A 93 27.14 4.86 -13.67
C GLU A 93 25.65 5.21 -13.73
N SER A 94 24.78 4.19 -13.72
CA SER A 94 23.34 4.37 -13.86
C SER A 94 22.54 3.23 -13.22
N LEU A 95 21.23 3.45 -13.08
CA LEU A 95 20.28 2.41 -12.68
C LEU A 95 19.36 2.09 -13.86
N THR A 96 19.32 0.81 -14.24
CA THR A 96 18.45 0.30 -15.30
C THR A 96 17.19 -0.29 -14.67
N PRO A 97 15.99 0.23 -14.97
CA PRO A 97 14.74 -0.39 -14.56
C PRO A 97 14.50 -1.67 -15.38
N HIS A 98 14.41 -2.82 -14.72
CA HIS A 98 14.08 -4.10 -15.35
C HIS A 98 12.67 -4.55 -14.93
N TYR A 99 11.81 -4.78 -15.93
CA TYR A 99 10.41 -5.15 -15.77
C TYR A 99 10.20 -6.65 -16.00
N ASP A 100 9.97 -7.37 -14.90
CA ASP A 100 9.75 -8.82 -14.90
C ASP A 100 8.34 -9.19 -15.35
N GLN A 101 8.16 -10.40 -15.87
CA GLN A 101 6.84 -11.02 -15.99
C GLN A 101 6.42 -11.61 -14.65
N ILE A 102 5.16 -11.39 -14.29
CA ILE A 102 4.58 -11.88 -13.04
C ILE A 102 3.24 -12.57 -13.27
N ASP A 103 3.01 -13.57 -12.42
CA ASP A 103 1.68 -14.09 -12.12
C ASP A 103 1.31 -13.68 -10.70
N GLN A 104 0.18 -13.00 -10.54
CA GLN A 104 -0.27 -12.48 -9.27
C GLN A 104 -1.73 -12.84 -9.01
N THR A 105 -1.97 -13.69 -8.01
CA THR A 105 -3.31 -13.96 -7.50
C THR A 105 -3.55 -13.15 -6.24
N SER A 106 -4.71 -12.50 -6.13
CA SER A 106 -5.14 -11.82 -4.92
C SER A 106 -6.51 -12.29 -4.44
N LEU A 107 -6.70 -12.20 -3.13
CA LEU A 107 -7.95 -12.43 -2.43
C LEU A 107 -8.23 -11.19 -1.57
N THR A 108 -9.43 -10.65 -1.68
CA THR A 108 -9.96 -9.65 -0.76
C THR A 108 -11.24 -10.21 -0.16
N ALA A 109 -11.36 -10.17 1.16
CA ALA A 109 -12.57 -10.54 1.87
C ALA A 109 -12.88 -9.50 2.94
N GLN A 110 -14.15 -9.15 3.06
CA GLN A 110 -14.66 -8.30 4.10
C GLN A 110 -15.95 -8.91 4.65
N TRP A 111 -16.08 -8.94 5.96
CA TRP A 111 -17.32 -9.26 6.65
C TRP A 111 -17.74 -8.07 7.49
N THR A 112 -18.99 -7.64 7.38
CA THR A 112 -19.52 -6.49 8.12
C THR A 112 -20.87 -6.86 8.71
N HIS A 113 -20.92 -7.03 10.02
CA HIS A 113 -22.11 -7.45 10.73
C HIS A 113 -22.25 -6.71 12.05
N ASP A 114 -23.36 -6.00 12.22
CA ASP A 114 -23.62 -5.12 13.36
C ASP A 114 -22.45 -4.15 13.62
N ALA A 115 -21.78 -4.31 14.76
CA ALA A 115 -20.65 -3.53 15.21
C ALA A 115 -19.29 -4.05 14.72
N TRP A 116 -19.24 -5.20 14.07
CA TRP A 116 -18.02 -5.87 13.66
C TRP A 116 -17.69 -5.66 12.19
N LEU A 117 -16.41 -5.42 11.93
CA LEU A 117 -15.83 -5.38 10.60
C LEU A 117 -14.55 -6.22 10.61
N VAL A 118 -14.49 -7.25 9.78
CA VAL A 118 -13.29 -8.07 9.59
C VAL A 118 -12.86 -7.95 8.13
N LYS A 119 -11.57 -7.75 7.90
CA LYS A 119 -10.98 -7.59 6.57
C LYS A 119 -9.77 -8.49 6.38
N LEU A 120 -9.61 -8.96 5.17
CA LEU A 120 -8.43 -9.70 4.72
C LEU A 120 -8.12 -9.30 3.29
N ASP A 121 -6.90 -8.84 3.06
CA ASP A 121 -6.28 -8.71 1.76
C ASP A 121 -5.08 -9.64 1.70
N ALA A 122 -5.01 -10.50 0.69
CA ALA A 122 -3.90 -11.41 0.49
C ALA A 122 -3.48 -11.41 -0.98
N VAL A 123 -2.19 -11.53 -1.22
CA VAL A 123 -1.61 -11.63 -2.55
C VAL A 123 -0.52 -12.68 -2.57
N ARG A 124 -0.51 -13.50 -3.61
CA ARG A 124 0.63 -14.34 -3.98
C ARG A 124 1.13 -13.85 -5.33
N ARG A 125 2.43 -13.52 -5.39
CA ARG A 125 3.10 -13.11 -6.63
C ARG A 125 4.24 -14.05 -6.91
N ALA A 126 4.39 -14.46 -8.16
CA ALA A 126 5.54 -15.21 -8.66
C ALA A 126 6.09 -14.54 -9.92
N SER A 127 7.41 -14.50 -10.05
CA SER A 127 8.18 -14.20 -11.26
C SER A 127 9.26 -15.27 -11.45
N GLN A 128 10.12 -15.12 -12.45
CA GLN A 128 11.31 -15.99 -12.59
C GLN A 128 12.34 -15.77 -11.46
N VAL A 129 12.31 -14.60 -10.81
CA VAL A 129 13.33 -14.19 -9.84
C VAL A 129 12.87 -14.40 -8.40
N GLU A 130 11.59 -14.20 -8.11
CA GLU A 130 11.06 -14.24 -6.75
C GLU A 130 9.62 -14.76 -6.71
N SER A 131 9.26 -15.49 -5.65
CA SER A 131 7.88 -15.82 -5.33
C SER A 131 7.61 -15.56 -3.85
N PHE A 132 6.53 -14.85 -3.56
CA PHE A 132 6.16 -14.51 -2.19
C PHE A 132 4.65 -14.43 -1.99
N VAL A 133 4.26 -14.42 -0.72
CA VAL A 133 2.89 -14.14 -0.25
C VAL A 133 2.95 -12.94 0.67
N ALA A 134 2.03 -12.00 0.51
CA ALA A 134 1.80 -10.92 1.46
C ALA A 134 0.32 -10.89 1.85
N LEU A 135 0.04 -10.53 3.11
CA LEU A 135 -1.32 -10.41 3.61
C LEU A 135 -1.46 -9.26 4.60
N VAL A 136 -2.67 -8.72 4.67
CA VAL A 136 -3.12 -7.76 5.67
C VAL A 136 -4.45 -8.26 6.20
N GLY A 137 -4.50 -8.57 7.49
CA GLY A 137 -5.72 -9.01 8.18
C GLY A 137 -6.09 -8.02 9.26
N GLY A 138 -7.36 -7.62 9.33
CA GLY A 138 -7.82 -6.59 10.24
C GLY A 138 -9.17 -6.87 10.88
N ILE A 139 -9.36 -6.36 12.08
CA ILE A 139 -10.64 -6.35 12.79
C ILE A 139 -10.92 -4.96 13.35
N GLU A 140 -12.16 -4.52 13.25
CA GLU A 140 -12.67 -3.30 13.85
C GLU A 140 -13.97 -3.61 14.60
N PHE A 141 -14.11 -3.06 15.81
CA PHE A 141 -15.31 -3.12 16.61
C PHE A 141 -15.79 -1.71 16.94
N ALA A 142 -17.05 -1.43 16.64
CA ALA A 142 -17.71 -0.16 16.93
C ALA A 142 -18.59 -0.31 18.19
N PHE A 143 -18.16 0.25 19.32
CA PHE A 143 -18.96 0.25 20.55
C PHE A 143 -20.27 1.05 20.39
N ALA A 144 -20.25 2.05 19.51
CA ALA A 144 -21.38 2.87 19.10
C ALA A 144 -21.07 3.50 17.73
N THR A 145 -21.97 4.33 17.21
CA THR A 145 -21.74 5.11 15.98
C THR A 145 -20.56 6.07 16.06
N TYR A 146 -20.08 6.37 17.27
CA TYR A 146 -19.07 7.39 17.53
C TYR A 146 -17.74 6.85 18.06
N LEU A 147 -17.60 5.56 18.42
CA LEU A 147 -16.35 5.02 18.97
C LEU A 147 -16.05 3.66 18.35
N SER A 148 -14.89 3.54 17.71
CA SER A 148 -14.36 2.27 17.23
C SER A 148 -12.92 2.02 17.65
N VAL A 149 -12.59 0.74 17.76
CA VAL A 149 -11.22 0.25 17.97
C VAL A 149 -10.90 -0.73 16.85
N PHE A 150 -9.67 -0.70 16.35
CA PHE A 150 -9.25 -1.57 15.27
C PHE A 150 -7.82 -2.05 15.47
N ALA A 151 -7.53 -3.22 14.92
CA ALA A 151 -6.21 -3.78 14.84
C ALA A 151 -6.02 -4.48 13.49
N GLU A 152 -4.84 -4.35 12.91
CA GLU A 152 -4.42 -4.98 11.67
C GLU A 152 -3.04 -5.60 11.86
N TYR A 153 -2.83 -6.73 11.20
CA TYR A 153 -1.55 -7.40 11.11
C TYR A 153 -1.13 -7.47 9.64
N LEU A 154 0.09 -7.02 9.38
CA LEU A 154 0.68 -6.93 8.05
C LEU A 154 1.84 -7.92 7.97
N TYR A 155 1.82 -8.75 6.93
CA TYR A 155 2.83 -9.76 6.68
C TYR A 155 3.30 -9.72 5.22
N ASP A 156 4.61 -9.78 5.00
CA ASP A 156 5.22 -9.93 3.69
C ASP A 156 6.29 -11.03 3.73
N GLY A 157 6.08 -12.11 2.96
CA GLY A 157 6.96 -13.27 2.94
C GLY A 157 8.37 -13.00 2.42
N ARG A 158 8.63 -11.82 1.84
CA ARG A 158 9.97 -11.43 1.35
C ARG A 158 10.94 -11.06 2.47
N GLY A 159 10.45 -10.79 3.68
CA GLY A 159 11.30 -10.42 4.80
C GLY A 159 12.13 -9.16 4.51
N SER A 160 13.44 -9.22 4.74
CA SER A 160 14.36 -8.11 4.47
C SER A 160 14.47 -7.75 2.97
N GLY A 161 13.98 -8.61 2.06
CA GLY A 161 13.86 -8.30 0.64
C GLY A 161 12.60 -7.49 0.28
N ALA A 162 11.72 -7.22 1.25
CA ALA A 162 10.50 -6.48 1.00
C ALA A 162 10.80 -5.03 0.59
N THR A 163 10.18 -4.57 -0.49
CA THR A 163 10.25 -3.18 -0.95
C THR A 163 9.30 -2.25 -0.17
N THR A 164 8.76 -2.72 0.94
CA THR A 164 7.81 -2.03 1.82
C THR A 164 8.31 -2.10 3.24
N SER A 165 7.96 -1.11 4.06
CA SER A 165 8.22 -1.14 5.50
C SER A 165 7.08 -1.77 6.31
N MET A 166 6.27 -2.61 5.65
CA MET A 166 5.07 -3.25 6.19
C MET A 166 5.19 -4.74 5.90
N GLU A 167 6.08 -5.40 6.63
CA GLU A 167 6.50 -6.79 6.41
C GLU A 167 6.15 -7.68 7.58
N HIS A 168 6.25 -7.21 8.82
CA HIS A 168 5.90 -7.99 10.00
C HIS A 168 5.45 -7.04 11.11
N ASP A 169 4.35 -6.35 10.84
CA ASP A 169 3.94 -5.16 11.58
C ASP A 169 2.54 -5.33 12.15
N VAL A 170 2.33 -4.69 13.30
CA VAL A 170 1.01 -4.57 13.91
C VAL A 170 0.62 -3.11 13.91
N PHE A 171 -0.57 -2.85 13.40
CA PHE A 171 -1.21 -1.56 13.44
C PHE A 171 -2.44 -1.66 14.34
N ALA A 172 -2.60 -0.74 15.27
CA ALA A 172 -3.79 -0.69 16.11
C ALA A 172 -4.20 0.74 16.37
N GLY A 173 -5.48 0.98 16.62
CA GLY A 173 -5.94 2.32 16.88
C GLY A 173 -7.35 2.42 17.37
N THR A 174 -7.71 3.65 17.68
CA THR A 174 -9.04 4.04 18.12
C THR A 174 -9.50 5.24 17.33
N ARG A 175 -10.81 5.35 17.16
CA ARG A 175 -11.44 6.46 16.46
C ARG A 175 -12.68 6.90 17.23
N LEU A 176 -12.74 8.17 17.56
CA LEU A 176 -13.88 8.84 18.18
C LEU A 176 -14.44 9.90 17.21
N LEU A 177 -15.71 9.78 16.84
CA LEU A 177 -16.47 10.75 16.03
C LEU A 177 -17.68 11.24 16.81
N THR A 178 -17.58 12.40 17.43
CA THR A 178 -18.73 13.10 18.01
C THR A 178 -19.23 14.18 17.03
N GLN A 179 -20.30 14.90 17.40
CA GLN A 179 -20.78 16.03 16.60
C GLN A 179 -19.72 17.12 16.42
N ASP A 180 -18.90 17.35 17.45
CA ASP A 180 -17.92 18.44 17.46
C ASP A 180 -16.51 17.97 17.17
N TRP A 181 -16.17 16.71 17.49
CA TRP A 181 -14.81 16.21 17.50
C TRP A 181 -14.64 14.98 16.62
N THR A 182 -13.54 14.96 15.87
CA THR A 182 -12.99 13.74 15.27
C THR A 182 -11.59 13.52 15.84
N ILE A 183 -11.43 12.45 16.62
CA ILE A 183 -10.16 12.05 17.21
C ILE A 183 -9.81 10.68 16.67
N SER A 184 -8.58 10.52 16.20
CA SER A 184 -8.03 9.20 15.86
C SER A 184 -6.64 9.07 16.42
N SER A 185 -6.37 7.96 17.10
CA SER A 185 -5.05 7.63 17.62
C SER A 185 -4.67 6.24 17.14
N ARG A 186 -3.43 6.10 16.67
CA ARG A 186 -2.95 4.89 16.01
C ARG A 186 -1.52 4.62 16.44
N VAL A 187 -1.22 3.36 16.70
CA VAL A 187 0.13 2.86 16.93
C VAL A 187 0.49 1.89 15.83
N PHE A 188 1.69 2.03 15.30
CA PHE A 188 2.33 1.10 14.39
C PHE A 188 3.55 0.53 15.10
N VAL A 189 3.63 -0.79 15.17
CA VAL A 189 4.71 -1.51 15.84
C VAL A 189 5.33 -2.47 14.84
N ASP A 190 6.59 -2.23 14.52
CA ASP A 190 7.41 -3.18 13.78
C ASP A 190 7.88 -4.25 14.76
N ARG A 191 7.52 -5.51 14.49
CA ARG A 191 7.82 -6.61 15.42
C ARG A 191 9.23 -7.16 15.29
N ARG A 192 10.01 -6.78 14.27
CA ARG A 192 11.40 -7.23 14.12
C ARG A 192 12.36 -6.39 14.96
N ASN A 193 12.24 -5.08 14.85
CA ASN A 193 13.14 -4.12 15.51
C ASN A 193 12.50 -3.41 16.71
N SER A 194 11.22 -3.69 17.00
CA SER A 194 10.43 -3.05 18.07
C SER A 194 10.27 -1.53 17.90
N ASN A 195 10.43 -1.02 16.67
CA ASN A 195 10.19 0.37 16.34
C ASN A 195 8.70 0.69 16.47
N LEU A 196 8.41 1.87 17.01
CA LEU A 196 7.05 2.31 17.29
C LEU A 196 6.80 3.69 16.69
N VAL A 197 5.66 3.82 16.03
CA VAL A 197 5.11 5.11 15.57
C VAL A 197 3.74 5.30 16.19
N LEU A 198 3.59 6.31 17.03
CA LEU A 198 2.29 6.79 17.50
C LEU A 198 1.88 7.98 16.63
N SER A 199 0.64 7.99 16.15
CA SER A 199 0.07 9.11 15.40
C SER A 199 -1.31 9.41 15.95
N THR A 200 -1.53 10.66 16.34
CA THR A 200 -2.81 11.12 16.90
C THR A 200 -3.22 12.40 16.20
N THR A 201 -4.42 12.39 15.64
CA THR A 201 -5.05 13.56 15.04
C THR A 201 -6.34 13.84 15.78
N ALA A 202 -6.51 15.07 16.26
CA ALA A 202 -7.73 15.54 16.90
C ALA A 202 -8.19 16.80 16.18
N SER A 203 -9.40 16.79 15.64
CA SER A 203 -9.99 17.92 14.95
C SER A 203 -11.34 18.26 15.53
N ARG A 204 -11.70 19.55 15.46
CA ARG A 204 -13.03 20.03 15.80
C ARG A 204 -13.48 21.18 14.92
N ARG A 205 -14.79 21.29 14.74
CA ARG A 205 -15.40 22.50 14.18
C ARG A 205 -15.50 23.59 15.24
N ILE A 206 -15.43 24.84 14.80
CA ILE A 206 -15.62 26.03 15.62
C ILE A 206 -16.71 26.86 14.94
N GLY A 207 -17.97 26.63 15.33
CA GLY A 207 -19.14 27.18 14.65
C GLY A 207 -19.18 26.72 13.18
N ASP A 208 -19.67 27.60 12.30
CA ASP A 208 -19.74 27.32 10.86
C ASP A 208 -18.57 27.87 10.05
N THR A 209 -17.75 28.74 10.66
CA THR A 209 -16.75 29.56 9.97
C THR A 209 -15.31 29.11 10.19
N ALA A 210 -15.05 28.18 11.11
CA ALA A 210 -13.69 27.74 11.38
C ALA A 210 -13.59 26.27 11.82
N ALA A 211 -12.37 25.74 11.75
CA ALA A 211 -11.99 24.45 12.28
C ALA A 211 -10.56 24.49 12.87
N ALA A 212 -10.32 23.70 13.90
CA ALA A 212 -9.00 23.49 14.48
C ALA A 212 -8.63 22.01 14.39
N GLU A 213 -7.37 21.73 14.08
CA GLU A 213 -6.81 20.40 13.98
C GLU A 213 -5.45 20.36 14.67
N LEU A 214 -5.28 19.39 15.56
CA LEU A 214 -4.02 19.06 16.21
C LEU A 214 -3.55 17.72 15.66
N ASP A 215 -2.37 17.69 15.05
CA ASP A 215 -1.73 16.49 14.54
C ASP A 215 -0.41 16.25 15.26
N GLY A 216 -0.25 15.06 15.82
CA GLY A 216 0.92 14.68 16.59
C GLY A 216 1.46 13.34 16.13
N ARG A 217 2.76 13.27 15.87
CA ARG A 217 3.47 12.04 15.54
C ARG A 217 4.64 11.86 16.48
N TRP A 218 4.79 10.67 17.03
CA TRP A 218 5.90 10.32 17.92
C TRP A 218 6.56 9.02 17.43
N PHE A 219 7.87 9.07 17.24
CA PHE A 219 8.69 7.93 16.87
C PHE A 219 9.57 7.46 18.04
N ARG A 220 9.71 6.14 18.21
CA ARG A 220 10.65 5.52 19.14
C ARG A 220 11.28 4.29 18.49
N GLY A 221 12.60 4.22 18.41
CA GLY A 221 13.31 3.08 17.83
C GLY A 221 14.68 3.41 17.23
N ASP A 222 15.43 2.39 16.84
CA ASP A 222 16.65 2.53 16.02
C ASP A 222 16.28 2.35 14.55
N SER A 223 16.63 3.35 13.72
CA SER A 223 16.15 3.50 12.35
C SER A 223 17.25 3.46 11.30
N SER A 224 18.46 3.09 11.71
CA SER A 224 19.66 3.14 10.86
C SER A 224 19.57 2.23 9.63
N GLU A 225 18.84 1.12 9.69
CA GLU A 225 18.77 0.09 8.63
C GLU A 225 17.42 0.04 7.86
N GLU A 226 16.47 0.95 8.14
CA GLU A 226 15.10 0.85 7.63
C GLU A 226 14.88 1.55 6.26
N PRO A 227 14.21 0.91 5.27
CA PRO A 227 13.94 1.50 3.95
C PRO A 227 13.17 2.83 3.96
N SER A 228 12.45 3.12 5.04
CA SER A 228 11.65 4.36 5.20
C SER A 228 12.26 5.37 6.17
N ARG A 229 13.57 5.26 6.44
CA ARG A 229 14.35 6.19 7.29
C ARG A 229 14.08 7.67 6.99
N ALA A 230 13.95 8.05 5.72
CA ALA A 230 13.68 9.43 5.30
C ALA A 230 12.33 10.00 5.78
N ASN A 231 11.35 9.15 6.09
CA ASN A 231 10.01 9.54 6.56
C ASN A 231 9.83 9.43 8.09
N ARG A 232 10.88 9.05 8.84
CA ARG A 232 10.78 8.57 10.23
C ARG A 232 11.47 9.46 11.30
N LEU A 233 12.11 10.57 10.92
CA LEU A 233 12.91 11.38 11.87
C LEU A 233 12.21 12.58 12.52
N ASP A 234 10.98 12.91 12.15
CA ASP A 234 10.30 14.08 12.71
C ASP A 234 9.15 13.64 13.63
N SER A 235 9.46 13.42 14.90
CA SER A 235 8.42 13.56 15.92
C SER A 235 7.96 15.02 15.89
N TYR A 236 6.67 15.26 15.70
CA TYR A 236 6.14 16.61 15.58
C TYR A 236 4.81 16.74 16.30
N LEU A 237 4.48 18.00 16.59
CA LEU A 237 3.15 18.42 16.98
C LEU A 237 2.80 19.67 16.14
N ALA A 238 1.71 19.60 15.41
CA ALA A 238 1.26 20.64 14.50
C ALA A 238 -0.17 21.06 14.87
N LEU A 239 -0.38 22.37 14.96
CA LEU A 239 -1.71 22.95 15.10
C LEU A 239 -2.07 23.67 13.80
N LYS A 240 -3.21 23.30 13.21
CA LYS A 240 -3.78 23.92 12.02
C LYS A 240 -5.10 24.58 12.37
N LEU A 241 -5.26 25.84 11.96
CA LEU A 241 -6.51 26.59 12.02
C LEU A 241 -6.97 26.85 10.59
N THR A 242 -8.21 26.49 10.28
CA THR A 242 -8.83 26.72 8.98
C THR A 242 -10.02 27.65 9.17
N TYR A 243 -10.11 28.69 8.35
CA TYR A 243 -11.24 29.61 8.32
C TYR A 243 -11.95 29.49 6.96
N PHE A 244 -13.28 29.41 6.99
CA PHE A 244 -14.14 29.27 5.82
C PHE A 244 -14.87 30.61 5.59
N PHE A 245 -14.81 31.11 4.36
CA PHE A 245 -15.46 32.35 3.91
C PHE A 245 -16.58 32.06 2.92
#